data_AF-A0A8T0NFL3-F1
#
_entry.id   AF-A0A8T0NFL3-F1
#
_cell.length_a   1.000
_cell.length_b   1.000
_cell.length_c   1.000
_cell.angle_alpha   90.00
_cell.angle_beta   90.00
_cell.angle_gamma   90.00
#
_symmetry.space_group_name_H-M   'P 1'
#
loop_
_entity.id
_entity.type
_entity.pdbx_description
1 polymer ?
#
loop_
_entity_poly.entity_id
_entity_poly.type
_entity_poly.pdbx_seq_one_letter_code
_entity_poly.pdbx_strand_id
1 'polypeptide(L)'
;MGNGGGGTCEKAKATEGLATRREPPPSSSSRASKSKRGRSTRGDAMADRFFPNDFPDFVAEAGGGGGDRPAGLRGLLSLPYARLSDRFLRAARRLKDKVVEETWVKPGRQVTDYTLYTGALGTALLLFKSFRVTGDRGDLALAADIVRACDDASQGLPRRFLTFICGRAGVCALGAVIAKHCDDQLRLTQYLSSFDEITITEKVPNELLYGRAGYLWACLFLNKHLSEKTIPLEHINSVAKDIIKEGRKLSSKGSSPLMYEWHGKKYWGAAHGLAGIMHVLMHTELKLDEQDDVKNTLLYMTKNRFPSGNYPSSEGNESDRLVHWCHGAPGVALTLAKAYEVFHDDHFKQSAADAAEVVWNRGLLKRVGICHGVSGNAYVFLSLYRLTGNIEYLYRAKAFACFLLEKADELIAEGAMHGGDRPFSLFEGKAGMAYLLLDMIDPSESRFPAYEL
;
A
#
# COMPACT_ATOMS: atom_id res chain seq x y z
N MET A 1 -74.05 -37.54 14.68
CA MET A 1 -74.23 -39.00 14.82
C MET A 1 -73.52 -39.68 13.64
N GLY A 2 -72.67 -40.68 13.92
CA GLY A 2 -72.14 -41.69 12.97
C GLY A 2 -71.14 -41.18 11.93
N ASN A 3 -69.81 -41.37 12.04
CA ASN A 3 -69.08 -42.65 11.83
C ASN A 3 -69.68 -43.49 10.69
N GLY A 4 -68.97 -43.90 9.65
CA GLY A 4 -67.57 -44.31 9.53
C GLY A 4 -67.54 -45.64 8.77
N GLY A 5 -66.47 -45.96 8.04
CA GLY A 5 -66.17 -47.36 7.69
C GLY A 5 -65.75 -47.64 6.24
N GLY A 6 -64.53 -48.17 6.10
CA GLY A 6 -64.22 -49.16 5.06
C GLY A 6 -63.01 -48.88 4.18
N GLY A 7 -61.80 -49.00 4.74
CA GLY A 7 -60.58 -49.17 3.95
C GLY A 7 -60.20 -50.64 3.74
N THR A 8 -59.14 -50.86 2.94
CA THR A 8 -58.13 -51.95 2.87
C THR A 8 -57.84 -52.31 1.40
N CYS A 9 -56.65 -52.70 0.95
CA CYS A 9 -55.25 -52.67 1.43
C CYS A 9 -54.37 -53.18 0.26
N GLU A 10 -53.11 -52.71 0.17
CA GLU A 10 -51.86 -53.46 -0.13
C GLU A 10 -50.86 -52.62 -0.96
N LYS A 11 -49.78 -52.13 -0.34
CA LYS A 11 -48.38 -52.68 -0.26
C LYS A 11 -47.48 -51.98 -1.31
N ALA A 12 -46.24 -51.54 -1.06
CA ALA A 12 -45.30 -51.73 0.04
C ALA A 12 -44.32 -50.53 0.15
N LYS A 13 -43.77 -50.33 1.35
CA LYS A 13 -42.69 -49.39 1.71
C LYS A 13 -41.31 -50.00 1.44
N ALA A 14 -40.35 -49.17 1.04
CA ALA A 14 -38.95 -49.32 1.41
C ALA A 14 -38.36 -47.93 1.72
N THR A 15 -37.66 -47.88 2.84
CA THR A 15 -37.08 -46.71 3.53
C THR A 15 -35.59 -46.59 3.24
N GLU A 16 -35.09 -45.37 3.08
CA GLU A 16 -33.71 -44.90 3.35
C GLU A 16 -33.76 -43.36 3.17
N GLY A 17 -33.28 -42.46 4.03
CA GLY A 17 -32.33 -42.53 5.14
C GLY A 17 -31.45 -41.28 5.04
N LEU A 18 -31.80 -40.20 5.76
CA LEU A 18 -31.05 -38.93 5.85
C LEU A 18 -29.61 -39.16 6.34
N ALA A 19 -28.62 -38.55 5.68
CA ALA A 19 -27.24 -38.48 6.17
C ALA A 19 -26.74 -37.02 6.23
N THR A 20 -26.68 -36.50 7.45
CA THR A 20 -25.96 -35.29 7.88
C THR A 20 -24.45 -35.51 7.84
N ARG A 21 -23.68 -34.62 7.20
CA ARG A 21 -22.22 -34.65 7.21
C ARG A 21 -21.67 -34.20 8.57
N ARG A 22 -20.92 -35.09 9.24
CA ARG A 22 -20.12 -34.83 10.45
C ARG A 22 -18.64 -34.69 10.09
N GLU A 23 -17.95 -33.79 10.79
CA GLU A 23 -16.49 -33.60 10.78
C GLU A 23 -15.73 -34.82 11.35
N PRO A 24 -14.46 -35.06 10.96
CA PRO A 24 -13.66 -36.15 11.49
C PRO A 24 -12.88 -35.77 12.78
N PRO A 25 -12.64 -36.72 13.71
CA PRO A 25 -11.96 -36.50 14.98
C PRO A 25 -10.42 -36.62 14.88
N PRO A 26 -9.65 -36.25 15.93
CA PRO A 26 -8.20 -36.22 15.90
C PRO A 26 -7.58 -37.60 16.21
N SER A 27 -6.52 -37.97 15.50
CA SER A 27 -5.77 -39.21 15.75
C SER A 27 -4.51 -38.96 16.57
N SER A 28 -4.34 -39.69 17.67
CA SER A 28 -3.18 -39.72 18.55
C SER A 28 -2.17 -40.84 18.17
N SER A 29 -0.89 -40.49 18.41
CA SER A 29 0.33 -41.29 18.66
C SER A 29 0.65 -42.57 17.88
N SER A 30 1.82 -42.56 17.23
CA SER A 30 2.72 -43.72 17.20
C SER A 30 4.18 -43.29 17.36
N ARG A 31 4.92 -44.02 18.19
CA ARG A 31 6.37 -43.89 18.45
C ARG A 31 7.14 -44.56 17.30
N ALA A 32 8.22 -43.93 16.81
CA ALA A 32 9.48 -44.63 16.52
C ALA A 32 10.66 -43.71 16.15
N SER A 33 11.79 -43.98 16.82
CA SER A 33 13.19 -43.83 16.38
C SER A 33 13.81 -42.43 16.19
N LYS A 34 14.78 -42.15 17.07
CA LYS A 34 15.80 -41.10 16.93
C LYS A 34 16.73 -41.45 15.76
N SER A 35 16.88 -40.56 14.79
CA SER A 35 18.05 -40.52 13.91
C SER A 35 18.52 -39.07 13.79
N LYS A 36 19.75 -38.81 14.25
CA LYS A 36 20.43 -37.52 14.14
C LYS A 36 20.72 -37.23 12.66
N ARG A 37 20.12 -36.20 12.08
CA ARG A 37 20.61 -35.52 10.87
C ARG A 37 20.48 -34.01 11.03
N GLY A 38 21.52 -33.32 10.57
CA GLY A 38 21.89 -31.95 10.94
C GLY A 38 20.78 -30.91 10.84
N ARG A 39 20.74 -30.04 11.85
CA ARG A 39 19.89 -28.86 11.91
C ARG A 39 20.40 -27.86 10.87
N SER A 40 19.67 -27.72 9.77
CA SER A 40 19.87 -26.65 8.78
C SER A 40 19.62 -25.29 9.44
N THR A 41 20.64 -24.44 9.46
CA THR A 41 20.69 -23.07 10.01
C THR A 41 19.92 -22.02 9.20
N ARG A 42 18.73 -22.37 8.66
CA ARG A 42 17.90 -21.41 7.87
C ARG A 42 16.90 -20.61 8.72
N GLY A 43 16.77 -20.90 10.02
CA GLY A 43 15.77 -20.28 10.90
C GLY A 43 16.23 -19.04 11.67
N ASP A 44 17.54 -18.83 11.84
CA ASP A 44 18.06 -17.81 12.78
C ASP A 44 18.40 -16.45 12.13
N ALA A 45 18.48 -16.36 10.79
CA ALA A 45 18.92 -15.13 10.10
C ALA A 45 17.90 -13.96 10.12
N MET A 46 16.67 -14.20 10.59
CA MET A 46 15.55 -13.25 10.53
C MET A 46 14.96 -12.89 11.90
N ALA A 47 15.70 -13.09 13.00
CA ALA A 47 15.29 -12.62 14.32
C ALA A 47 15.14 -11.08 14.34
N ASP A 48 16.09 -10.38 13.73
CA ASP A 48 16.03 -8.93 13.51
C ASP A 48 15.34 -8.58 12.19
N ARG A 49 14.37 -7.67 12.25
CA ARG A 49 13.48 -7.28 11.13
C ARG A 49 14.05 -6.17 10.23
N PHE A 50 15.12 -5.51 10.66
CA PHE A 50 15.79 -4.41 9.98
C PHE A 50 17.31 -4.59 10.06
N PHE A 51 18.03 -3.93 9.16
CA PHE A 51 19.47 -3.77 9.23
C PHE A 51 19.81 -2.58 10.14
N PRO A 52 20.91 -2.63 10.92
CA PRO A 52 21.40 -1.46 11.64
C PRO A 52 21.57 -0.27 10.70
N ASN A 53 21.12 0.91 11.14
CA ASN A 53 21.33 2.13 10.38
C ASN A 53 22.67 2.77 10.80
N ASP A 54 23.73 2.42 10.07
CA ASP A 54 25.08 2.96 10.27
C ASP A 54 25.41 4.10 9.28
N PHE A 55 24.38 4.75 8.71
CA PHE A 55 24.59 5.93 7.85
C PHE A 55 25.19 7.07 8.68
N PRO A 56 26.11 7.87 8.10
CA PRO A 56 26.58 9.06 8.79
C PRO A 56 25.42 10.04 9.00
N ASP A 57 25.47 10.83 10.07
CA ASP A 57 24.51 11.92 10.24
C ASP A 57 24.64 12.94 9.11
N PHE A 58 23.55 13.66 8.86
CA PHE A 58 23.56 14.72 7.86
C PHE A 58 24.55 15.81 8.26
N VAL A 59 25.50 16.10 7.38
CA VAL A 59 26.40 17.25 7.49
C VAL A 59 26.10 18.17 6.32
N ALA A 60 25.70 19.41 6.60
CA ALA A 60 25.48 20.42 5.57
C ALA A 60 26.77 20.58 4.74
N GLU A 61 26.65 20.53 3.41
CA GLU A 61 27.80 20.58 2.51
C GLU A 61 28.61 21.87 2.75
N ALA A 62 29.80 21.75 3.35
CA ALA A 62 30.81 22.79 3.28
C ALA A 62 31.38 22.77 1.85
N GLY A 63 31.28 23.88 1.14
CA GLY A 63 31.76 23.98 -0.24
C GLY A 63 33.23 23.55 -0.35
N GLY A 64 33.47 22.50 -1.13
CA GLY A 64 34.82 22.08 -1.54
C GLY A 64 35.40 20.94 -0.71
N GLY A 65 35.45 19.75 -1.30
CA GLY A 65 36.20 18.61 -0.79
C GLY A 65 36.52 17.64 -1.91
N GLY A 66 37.54 17.97 -2.70
CA GLY A 66 38.18 17.00 -3.59
C GLY A 66 38.89 15.93 -2.75
N GLY A 67 38.27 14.76 -2.63
CA GLY A 67 38.82 13.59 -1.97
C GLY A 67 38.38 12.32 -2.71
N ASP A 68 39.22 11.29 -2.64
CA ASP A 68 39.17 10.04 -3.41
C ASP A 68 37.79 9.48 -3.71
N ARG A 69 37.63 8.84 -4.89
CA ARG A 69 36.39 8.14 -5.31
C ARG A 69 35.99 7.13 -4.23
N PRO A 70 35.01 7.41 -3.37
CA PRO A 70 34.67 6.45 -2.35
C PRO A 70 33.87 5.35 -3.05
N ALA A 71 34.31 4.11 -2.89
CA ALA A 71 33.57 2.94 -3.39
C ALA A 71 32.45 2.58 -2.41
N GLY A 72 31.39 1.97 -2.93
CA GLY A 72 30.26 1.52 -2.12
C GLY A 72 29.34 2.63 -1.59
N LEU A 73 28.55 2.29 -0.59
CA LEU A 73 27.41 3.10 -0.12
C LEU A 73 27.78 4.52 0.35
N ARG A 74 28.91 4.67 1.06
CA ARG A 74 29.40 5.99 1.52
C ARG A 74 29.74 6.91 0.35
N GLY A 75 30.30 6.36 -0.72
CA GLY A 75 30.61 7.13 -1.91
C GLY A 75 29.40 7.54 -2.71
N LEU A 76 28.37 6.69 -2.73
CA LEU A 76 27.10 7.04 -3.36
C LEU A 76 26.40 8.17 -2.60
N LEU A 77 26.45 8.14 -1.27
CA LEU A 77 25.90 9.17 -0.38
C LEU A 77 26.62 10.52 -0.48
N SER A 78 27.92 10.55 -0.77
CA SER A 78 28.68 11.80 -0.93
C SER A 78 28.53 12.44 -2.31
N LEU A 79 27.89 11.78 -3.29
CA LEU A 79 27.69 12.37 -4.60
C LEU A 79 26.76 13.60 -4.54
N PRO A 80 27.07 14.66 -5.34
CA PRO A 80 26.13 15.73 -5.60
C PRO A 80 24.80 15.17 -6.14
N TYR A 81 23.69 15.77 -5.72
CA TYR A 81 22.36 15.23 -6.00
C TYR A 81 22.10 15.01 -7.49
N ALA A 82 22.53 15.92 -8.36
CA ALA A 82 22.37 15.79 -9.82
C ALA A 82 23.02 14.51 -10.38
N ARG A 83 24.27 14.21 -9.97
CA ARG A 83 24.97 12.99 -10.42
C ARG A 83 24.35 11.72 -9.87
N LEU A 84 23.79 11.79 -8.66
CA LEU A 84 23.09 10.67 -8.05
C LEU A 84 21.74 10.43 -8.71
N SER A 85 20.99 11.49 -9.00
CA SER A 85 19.73 11.45 -9.75
C SER A 85 19.90 10.74 -11.09
N ASP A 86 20.96 11.05 -11.84
CA ASP A 86 21.31 10.32 -13.07
C ASP A 86 21.53 8.81 -12.85
N ARG A 87 22.13 8.41 -11.72
CA ARG A 87 22.32 7.00 -11.36
C ARG A 87 20.99 6.34 -11.00
N PHE A 88 20.14 7.02 -10.24
CA PHE A 88 18.79 6.55 -9.93
C PHE A 88 17.97 6.36 -11.19
N LEU A 89 18.01 7.29 -12.13
CA LEU A 89 17.26 7.19 -13.39
C LEU A 89 17.71 5.97 -14.22
N ARG A 90 19.02 5.76 -14.36
CA ARG A 90 19.56 4.60 -15.09
C ARG A 90 19.17 3.28 -14.42
N ALA A 91 19.24 3.21 -13.10
CA ALA A 91 18.86 2.03 -12.35
C ALA A 91 17.35 1.75 -12.43
N ALA A 92 16.54 2.80 -12.30
CA ALA A 92 15.08 2.70 -12.41
C ALA A 92 14.64 2.21 -13.78
N ARG A 93 15.24 2.71 -14.87
CA ARG A 93 14.98 2.22 -16.24
C ARG A 93 15.29 0.74 -16.39
N ARG A 94 16.47 0.30 -15.95
CA ARG A 94 16.84 -1.13 -15.97
C ARG A 94 15.87 -2.00 -15.17
N LEU A 95 15.46 -1.55 -13.98
CA LEU A 95 14.51 -2.29 -13.16
C LEU A 95 13.12 -2.31 -13.79
N LYS A 96 12.66 -1.19 -14.35
CA LYS A 96 11.41 -1.10 -15.12
C LYS A 96 11.39 -2.09 -16.27
N ASP A 97 12.44 -2.11 -17.09
CA ASP A 97 12.55 -3.04 -18.22
C ASP A 97 12.51 -4.50 -17.74
N LYS A 98 13.18 -4.80 -16.61
CA LYS A 98 13.15 -6.13 -16.01
C LYS A 98 11.76 -6.49 -15.46
N VAL A 99 11.04 -5.54 -14.86
CA VAL A 99 9.67 -5.75 -14.40
C VAL A 99 8.78 -6.07 -15.59
N VAL A 100 8.82 -5.27 -16.66
CA VAL A 100 8.05 -5.51 -17.89
C VAL A 100 8.36 -6.88 -18.48
N GLU A 101 9.63 -7.27 -18.54
CA GLU A 101 10.03 -8.59 -19.03
C GLU A 101 9.34 -9.72 -18.24
N GLU A 102 9.34 -9.64 -16.91
CA GLU A 102 8.84 -10.70 -16.03
C GLU A 102 7.31 -10.69 -15.87
N THR A 103 6.67 -9.53 -15.94
CA THR A 103 5.22 -9.38 -15.67
C THR A 103 4.38 -9.28 -16.93
N TRP A 104 4.98 -8.98 -18.09
CA TRP A 104 4.26 -8.77 -19.35
C TRP A 104 4.79 -9.63 -20.50
N VAL A 105 6.10 -9.66 -20.73
CA VAL A 105 6.68 -10.38 -21.88
C VAL A 105 6.68 -11.89 -21.67
N LYS A 106 7.31 -12.38 -20.60
CA LYS A 106 7.39 -13.82 -20.30
C LYS A 106 6.04 -14.51 -20.11
N PRO A 107 5.03 -13.89 -19.47
CA PRO A 107 3.69 -14.46 -19.41
C PRO A 107 2.95 -14.45 -20.75
N GLY A 108 3.56 -13.98 -21.85
CA GLY A 108 2.93 -13.91 -23.17
C GLY A 108 1.81 -12.87 -23.22
N ARG A 109 1.95 -11.75 -22.50
CA ARG A 109 0.94 -10.68 -22.36
C ARG A 109 -0.39 -11.13 -21.75
N GLN A 110 -0.38 -12.24 -21.01
CA GLN A 110 -1.54 -12.71 -20.26
C GLN A 110 -1.54 -12.12 -18.85
N VAL A 111 -2.69 -11.55 -18.44
CA VAL A 111 -2.88 -10.99 -17.09
C VAL A 111 -3.69 -11.97 -16.26
N THR A 112 -3.07 -12.51 -15.20
CA THR A 112 -3.73 -13.38 -14.22
C THR A 112 -4.09 -12.63 -12.94
N ASP A 113 -3.19 -11.76 -12.47
CA ASP A 113 -3.43 -10.78 -11.41
C ASP A 113 -3.44 -9.39 -12.03
N TYR A 114 -4.61 -8.75 -12.04
CA TYR A 114 -4.82 -7.41 -12.59
C TYR A 114 -4.61 -6.30 -11.55
N THR A 115 -4.38 -6.63 -10.27
CA THR A 115 -4.37 -5.63 -9.20
C THR A 115 -3.16 -4.69 -9.30
N LEU A 116 -3.28 -3.52 -8.69
CA LEU A 116 -2.14 -2.62 -8.53
C LEU A 116 -1.12 -3.19 -7.53
N TYR A 117 -1.63 -3.84 -6.49
CA TYR A 117 -0.83 -4.36 -5.38
C TYR A 117 0.23 -5.35 -5.86
N THR A 118 -0.20 -6.47 -6.45
CA THR A 118 0.67 -7.58 -6.86
C THR A 118 0.70 -7.84 -8.37
N GLY A 119 -0.22 -7.23 -9.12
CA GLY A 119 -0.51 -7.57 -10.50
C GLY A 119 0.07 -6.64 -11.57
N ALA A 120 -0.42 -6.84 -12.78
CA ALA A 120 0.04 -6.14 -13.98
C ALA A 120 -0.32 -4.64 -13.98
N LEU A 121 -1.37 -4.22 -13.28
CA LEU A 121 -1.70 -2.80 -13.14
C LEU A 121 -0.59 -2.04 -12.38
N GLY A 122 0.10 -2.71 -11.44
CA GLY A 122 1.29 -2.15 -10.78
C GLY A 122 2.44 -1.90 -11.77
N THR A 123 2.57 -2.76 -12.79
CA THR A 123 3.52 -2.55 -13.90
C THR A 123 3.10 -1.36 -14.77
N ALA A 124 1.81 -1.23 -15.09
CA ALA A 124 1.29 -0.10 -15.84
C ALA A 124 1.52 1.23 -15.11
N LEU A 125 1.31 1.27 -13.78
CA LEU A 125 1.57 2.48 -12.99
C LEU A 125 3.07 2.84 -12.96
N LEU A 126 3.97 1.85 -12.88
CA LEU A 126 5.42 2.09 -12.98
C LEU A 126 5.80 2.68 -14.35
N LEU A 127 5.27 2.14 -15.44
CA LEU A 127 5.50 2.66 -16.79
C LEU A 127 4.97 4.08 -16.94
N PHE A 128 3.75 4.33 -16.45
CA PHE A 128 3.17 5.67 -16.45
C PHE A 128 4.02 6.66 -15.64
N LYS A 129 4.54 6.26 -14.47
CA LYS A 129 5.50 7.07 -13.72
C LYS A 129 6.78 7.33 -14.50
N SER A 130 7.31 6.33 -15.22
CA SER A 130 8.49 6.50 -16.05
C SER A 130 8.26 7.49 -17.19
N PHE A 131 7.10 7.41 -17.86
CA PHE A 131 6.67 8.42 -18.83
C PHE A 131 6.61 9.82 -18.21
N ARG A 132 5.99 9.97 -17.04
CA ARG A 132 5.87 11.27 -16.35
C ARG A 132 7.22 11.91 -16.02
N VAL A 133 8.25 11.09 -15.77
CA VAL A 133 9.62 11.57 -15.46
C VAL A 133 10.45 11.80 -16.72
N THR A 134 10.27 10.99 -17.77
CA THR A 134 11.19 10.95 -18.92
C THR A 134 10.62 11.49 -20.23
N GLY A 135 9.30 11.63 -20.32
CA GLY A 135 8.59 11.94 -21.57
C GLY A 135 8.51 10.77 -22.56
N ASP A 136 8.94 9.55 -22.20
CA ASP A 136 8.95 8.40 -23.10
C ASP A 136 7.52 7.95 -23.46
N ARG A 137 7.10 8.27 -24.69
CA ARG A 137 5.79 7.89 -25.24
C ARG A 137 5.64 6.37 -25.44
N GLY A 138 6.74 5.63 -25.56
CA GLY A 138 6.72 4.16 -25.62
C GLY A 138 6.27 3.54 -24.30
N ASP A 139 6.73 4.09 -23.18
CA ASP A 139 6.28 3.68 -21.84
C ASP A 139 4.79 3.98 -21.63
N LEU A 140 4.32 5.13 -22.09
CA LEU A 140 2.90 5.48 -22.04
C LEU A 140 2.05 4.51 -22.87
N ALA A 141 2.47 4.21 -24.11
CA ALA A 141 1.76 3.28 -24.97
C ALA A 141 1.70 1.87 -24.37
N LEU A 142 2.82 1.38 -23.83
CA LEU A 142 2.87 0.08 -23.18
C LEU A 142 2.02 0.03 -21.89
N ALA A 143 2.01 1.12 -21.11
CA ALA A 143 1.12 1.23 -19.96
C ALA A 143 -0.34 1.10 -20.39
N ALA A 144 -0.75 1.78 -21.47
CA ALA A 144 -2.10 1.67 -22.02
C ALA A 144 -2.43 0.24 -22.46
N ASP A 145 -1.50 -0.47 -23.09
CA ASP A 145 -1.69 -1.88 -23.49
C ASP A 145 -1.92 -2.79 -22.28
N ILE A 146 -1.13 -2.62 -21.23
CA ILE A 146 -1.25 -3.42 -20.01
C ILE A 146 -2.56 -3.11 -19.30
N VAL A 147 -2.98 -1.84 -19.21
CA VAL A 147 -4.27 -1.50 -18.58
C VAL A 147 -5.45 -2.10 -19.33
N ARG A 148 -5.41 -2.17 -20.67
CA ARG A 148 -6.46 -2.87 -21.44
C ARG A 148 -6.54 -4.35 -21.07
N ALA A 149 -5.40 -5.03 -20.97
CA ALA A 149 -5.40 -6.42 -20.54
C ALA A 149 -5.84 -6.61 -19.08
N CYS A 150 -5.53 -5.66 -18.18
CA CYS A 150 -6.07 -5.65 -16.82
C CYS A 150 -7.59 -5.44 -16.79
N ASP A 151 -8.13 -4.60 -17.68
CA ASP A 151 -9.57 -4.41 -17.82
C ASP A 151 -10.24 -5.70 -18.24
N ASP A 152 -9.77 -6.33 -19.32
CA ASP A 152 -10.26 -7.62 -19.81
C ASP A 152 -10.21 -8.70 -18.70
N ALA A 153 -9.08 -8.79 -17.98
CA ALA A 153 -8.89 -9.78 -16.91
C ALA A 153 -9.72 -9.51 -15.65
N SER A 154 -10.19 -8.27 -15.45
CA SER A 154 -11.01 -7.91 -14.29
C SER A 154 -12.52 -7.95 -14.55
N GLN A 155 -12.94 -8.22 -15.79
CA GLN A 155 -14.35 -8.41 -16.13
C GLN A 155 -14.91 -9.70 -15.50
N GLY A 156 -16.17 -9.64 -15.07
CA GLY A 156 -16.90 -10.82 -14.54
C GLY A 156 -16.44 -11.31 -13.16
N LEU A 157 -15.42 -10.69 -12.55
CA LEU A 157 -14.97 -11.04 -11.20
C LEU A 157 -15.95 -10.55 -10.12
N PRO A 158 -15.97 -11.20 -8.94
CA PRO A 158 -16.89 -10.82 -7.87
C PRO A 158 -16.77 -9.33 -7.55
N ARG A 159 -17.91 -8.66 -7.34
CA ARG A 159 -18.04 -7.22 -6.96
C ARG A 159 -17.37 -6.83 -5.62
N ARG A 160 -16.47 -7.67 -5.09
CA ARG A 160 -15.79 -7.50 -3.79
C ARG A 160 -14.47 -6.75 -3.89
N PHE A 161 -13.85 -6.68 -5.07
CA PHE A 161 -12.56 -6.02 -5.29
C PHE A 161 -12.76 -4.69 -6.00
N LEU A 162 -13.08 -3.64 -5.23
CA LEU A 162 -13.53 -2.35 -5.78
C LEU A 162 -12.59 -1.15 -5.56
N THR A 163 -11.44 -1.33 -4.92
CA THR A 163 -10.54 -0.23 -4.56
C THR A 163 -9.54 0.11 -5.66
N PHE A 164 -8.80 1.20 -5.49
CA PHE A 164 -7.68 1.53 -6.38
C PHE A 164 -6.54 0.49 -6.33
N ILE A 165 -6.21 0.00 -5.14
CA ILE A 165 -5.03 -0.86 -4.94
C ILE A 165 -5.29 -2.32 -5.32
N CYS A 166 -6.46 -2.85 -4.97
CA CYS A 166 -6.75 -4.28 -5.13
C CYS A 166 -7.94 -4.56 -6.06
N GLY A 167 -8.49 -3.55 -6.74
CA GLY A 167 -9.81 -3.67 -7.37
C GLY A 167 -9.99 -2.98 -8.72
N ARG A 168 -11.21 -3.09 -9.23
CA ARG A 168 -11.61 -2.59 -10.55
C ARG A 168 -11.57 -1.07 -10.64
N ALA A 169 -11.77 -0.35 -9.53
CA ALA A 169 -11.61 1.11 -9.52
C ALA A 169 -10.19 1.53 -9.89
N GLY A 170 -9.16 0.76 -9.49
CA GLY A 170 -7.78 1.03 -9.89
C GLY A 170 -7.58 0.92 -11.40
N VAL A 171 -8.11 -0.14 -12.00
CA VAL A 171 -8.02 -0.38 -13.45
C VAL A 171 -8.67 0.74 -14.23
N CYS A 172 -9.92 1.08 -13.87
CA CYS A 172 -10.68 2.13 -14.55
C CYS A 172 -10.05 3.51 -14.33
N ALA A 173 -9.67 3.83 -13.08
CA ALA A 173 -9.11 5.14 -12.76
C ALA A 173 -7.75 5.40 -13.42
N LEU A 174 -6.83 4.43 -13.34
CA LEU A 174 -5.54 4.55 -13.99
C LEU A 174 -5.69 4.53 -15.52
N GLY A 175 -6.59 3.69 -16.05
CA GLY A 175 -6.90 3.62 -17.48
C GLY A 175 -7.41 4.94 -18.04
N ALA A 176 -8.34 5.59 -17.34
CA ALA A 176 -8.86 6.90 -17.73
C ALA A 176 -7.73 7.95 -17.79
N VAL A 177 -6.88 8.03 -16.77
CA VAL A 177 -5.77 8.99 -16.73
C VAL A 177 -4.74 8.72 -17.84
N ILE A 178 -4.37 7.45 -18.07
CA ILE A 178 -3.48 7.07 -19.17
C ILE A 178 -4.11 7.41 -20.52
N ALA A 179 -5.39 7.10 -20.73
CA ALA A 179 -6.10 7.41 -21.98
C ALA A 179 -6.13 8.91 -22.27
N LYS A 180 -6.35 9.77 -21.24
CA LYS A 180 -6.22 11.23 -21.38
C LYS A 180 -4.82 11.64 -21.87
N HIS A 181 -3.77 11.03 -21.33
CA HIS A 181 -2.39 11.33 -21.76
C HIS A 181 -2.03 10.77 -23.15
N CYS A 182 -2.74 9.74 -23.60
CA CYS A 182 -2.68 9.21 -24.97
C CYS A 182 -3.51 10.00 -25.97
N ASP A 183 -4.24 11.04 -25.53
CA ASP A 183 -5.23 11.77 -26.32
C ASP A 183 -6.35 10.86 -26.89
N ASP A 184 -6.64 9.74 -26.20
CA ASP A 184 -7.66 8.75 -26.58
C ASP A 184 -8.97 9.00 -25.83
N GLN A 185 -9.81 9.88 -26.39
CA GLN A 185 -11.08 10.27 -25.79
C GLN A 185 -12.07 9.10 -25.71
N LEU A 186 -12.05 8.18 -26.68
CA LEU A 186 -12.95 7.03 -26.68
C LEU A 186 -12.65 6.11 -25.48
N ARG A 187 -11.37 5.78 -25.27
CA ARG A 187 -10.95 4.96 -24.12
C ARG A 187 -11.17 5.66 -22.80
N LEU A 188 -10.91 6.97 -22.74
CA LEU A 188 -11.20 7.77 -21.55
C LEU A 188 -12.67 7.64 -21.15
N THR A 189 -13.61 7.85 -22.08
CA THR A 189 -15.05 7.70 -21.81
C THR A 189 -15.40 6.27 -21.38
N GLN A 190 -14.87 5.24 -22.05
CA GLN A 190 -15.13 3.84 -21.70
C GLN A 190 -14.69 3.49 -20.27
N TYR A 191 -13.51 3.96 -19.85
CA TYR A 191 -13.03 3.73 -18.49
C TYR A 191 -13.86 4.47 -17.44
N LEU A 192 -14.29 5.69 -17.72
CA LEU A 192 -15.18 6.43 -16.82
C LEU A 192 -16.56 5.75 -16.71
N SER A 193 -17.16 5.31 -17.82
CA SER A 193 -18.40 4.55 -17.78
C SER A 193 -18.25 3.24 -16.99
N SER A 194 -17.13 2.53 -17.17
CA SER A 194 -16.83 1.32 -16.40
C SER A 194 -16.60 1.58 -14.91
N PHE A 195 -16.09 2.76 -14.56
CA PHE A 195 -15.95 3.20 -13.18
C PHE A 195 -17.32 3.47 -12.54
N ASP A 196 -18.24 4.09 -13.27
CA ASP A 196 -19.61 4.39 -12.80
C ASP A 196 -20.44 3.13 -12.51
N GLU A 197 -20.11 2.00 -13.15
CA GLU A 197 -20.74 0.70 -12.88
C GLU A 197 -20.31 0.07 -11.54
N ILE A 198 -19.29 0.62 -10.86
CA ILE A 198 -18.79 0.11 -9.59
C ILE A 198 -19.76 0.45 -8.45
N THR A 199 -20.50 -0.55 -7.98
CA THR A 199 -21.44 -0.39 -6.87
C THR A 199 -20.81 -0.72 -5.51
N ILE A 200 -20.89 0.20 -4.55
CA ILE A 200 -20.56 -0.07 -3.14
C ILE A 200 -21.73 -0.81 -2.48
N THR A 201 -21.49 -2.03 -2.01
CA THR A 201 -22.52 -2.82 -1.29
C THR A 201 -22.37 -2.66 0.23
N GLU A 202 -23.42 -3.01 0.99
CA GLU A 202 -23.43 -2.90 2.46
C GLU A 202 -22.32 -3.71 3.15
N LYS A 203 -21.77 -4.76 2.51
CA LYS A 203 -20.78 -5.68 3.10
C LYS A 203 -19.32 -5.28 2.89
N VAL A 204 -19.07 -4.14 2.26
CA VAL A 204 -17.71 -3.65 1.98
C VAL A 204 -17.11 -3.10 3.30
N PRO A 205 -15.83 -3.35 3.62
CA PRO A 205 -15.17 -2.74 4.78
C PRO A 205 -14.90 -1.25 4.55
N ASN A 206 -14.23 -0.57 5.49
CA ASN A 206 -13.93 0.86 5.35
C ASN A 206 -12.47 1.15 4.99
N GLU A 207 -11.56 0.17 5.13
CA GLU A 207 -10.12 0.39 4.95
C GLU A 207 -9.65 0.56 3.49
N LEU A 208 -8.35 0.80 3.30
CA LEU A 208 -7.80 1.29 2.05
C LEU A 208 -7.65 0.21 0.97
N LEU A 209 -7.33 -1.04 1.34
CA LEU A 209 -7.03 -2.07 0.34
C LEU A 209 -8.30 -2.70 -0.24
N TYR A 210 -9.37 -2.83 0.53
CA TYR A 210 -10.60 -3.52 0.11
C TYR A 210 -11.89 -2.75 0.44
N GLY A 211 -11.80 -1.60 1.10
CA GLY A 211 -12.94 -0.87 1.63
C GLY A 211 -13.29 0.43 0.91
N ARG A 212 -14.25 1.16 1.51
CA ARG A 212 -14.73 2.45 1.00
C ARG A 212 -13.65 3.50 0.88
N ALA A 213 -12.68 3.57 1.80
CA ALA A 213 -11.57 4.52 1.70
C ALA A 213 -10.74 4.27 0.43
N GLY A 214 -10.48 3.00 0.07
CA GLY A 214 -9.76 2.66 -1.15
C GLY A 214 -10.49 3.00 -2.46
N TYR A 215 -11.82 2.98 -2.43
CA TYR A 215 -12.65 3.44 -3.54
C TYR A 215 -12.70 4.97 -3.61
N LEU A 216 -12.93 5.63 -2.47
CA LEU A 216 -12.96 7.07 -2.35
C LEU A 216 -11.64 7.69 -2.80
N TRP A 217 -10.51 7.06 -2.47
CA TRP A 217 -9.20 7.43 -3.00
C TRP A 217 -9.15 7.41 -4.54
N ALA A 218 -9.74 6.39 -5.18
CA ALA A 218 -9.82 6.32 -6.64
C ALA A 218 -10.66 7.46 -7.24
N CYS A 219 -11.77 7.84 -6.60
CA CYS A 219 -12.56 9.01 -7.00
C CYS A 219 -11.75 10.30 -6.95
N LEU A 220 -11.02 10.50 -5.84
CA LEU A 220 -10.17 11.68 -5.65
C LEU A 220 -9.01 11.71 -6.65
N PHE A 221 -8.42 10.56 -6.96
CA PHE A 221 -7.40 10.42 -8.00
C PHE A 221 -7.92 10.84 -9.38
N LEU A 222 -9.11 10.37 -9.77
CA LEU A 222 -9.74 10.80 -11.02
C LEU A 222 -9.95 12.31 -11.06
N ASN A 223 -10.49 12.90 -9.99
CA ASN A 223 -10.71 14.34 -9.93
C ASN A 223 -9.41 15.15 -10.01
N LYS A 224 -8.35 14.70 -9.33
CA LYS A 224 -7.04 15.34 -9.35
C LYS A 224 -6.40 15.35 -10.74
N HIS A 225 -6.49 14.25 -11.48
CA HIS A 225 -5.75 14.08 -12.74
C HIS A 225 -6.56 14.43 -14.01
N LEU A 226 -7.89 14.34 -13.95
CA LEU A 226 -8.76 14.62 -15.08
C LEU A 226 -9.37 16.02 -14.99
N SER A 227 -10.22 16.24 -13.97
CA SER A 227 -10.91 17.50 -13.65
C SER A 227 -11.63 17.33 -12.32
N GLU A 228 -11.71 18.38 -11.49
CA GLU A 228 -12.43 18.39 -10.21
C GLU A 228 -13.91 17.98 -10.31
N LYS A 229 -14.49 17.98 -11.51
CA LYS A 229 -15.89 17.63 -11.77
C LYS A 229 -16.08 16.23 -12.37
N THR A 230 -15.02 15.42 -12.47
CA THR A 230 -15.12 14.11 -13.12
C THR A 230 -16.02 13.16 -12.35
N ILE A 231 -15.78 13.05 -11.05
CA ILE A 231 -16.66 12.41 -10.09
C ILE A 231 -17.42 13.50 -9.33
N PRO A 232 -18.76 13.47 -9.29
CA PRO A 232 -19.54 14.46 -8.57
C PRO A 232 -19.17 14.56 -7.10
N LEU A 233 -19.00 15.79 -6.60
CA LEU A 233 -18.67 16.06 -5.19
C LEU A 233 -19.73 15.49 -4.24
N GLU A 234 -21.00 15.48 -4.64
CA GLU A 234 -22.09 14.86 -3.87
C GLU A 234 -21.85 13.37 -3.62
N HIS A 235 -21.31 12.65 -4.61
CA HIS A 235 -20.97 11.23 -4.47
C HIS A 235 -19.80 11.02 -3.52
N ILE A 236 -18.73 11.81 -3.69
CA ILE A 236 -17.55 11.80 -2.80
C ILE A 236 -17.97 12.06 -1.35
N ASN A 237 -18.77 13.09 -1.12
CA ASN A 237 -19.25 13.45 0.22
C ASN A 237 -20.21 12.40 0.79
N SER A 238 -21.04 11.76 -0.04
CA SER A 238 -21.91 10.66 0.40
C SER A 238 -21.08 9.47 0.90
N VAL A 239 -20.04 9.06 0.17
CA VAL A 239 -19.17 7.95 0.58
C VAL A 239 -18.38 8.30 1.85
N ALA A 240 -17.84 9.52 1.95
CA ALA A 240 -17.15 9.99 3.15
C ALA A 240 -18.07 9.98 4.38
N LYS A 241 -19.31 10.46 4.23
CA LYS A 241 -20.33 10.45 5.30
C LYS A 241 -20.68 9.04 5.76
N ASP A 242 -20.79 8.07 4.85
CA ASP A 242 -21.03 6.68 5.22
C ASP A 242 -19.86 6.08 6.02
N ILE A 243 -18.62 6.39 5.63
CA ILE A 243 -17.43 5.99 6.39
C ILE A 243 -17.50 6.58 7.81
N ILE A 244 -17.71 7.89 7.95
CA ILE A 244 -17.82 8.56 9.27
C ILE A 244 -18.93 7.94 10.12
N LYS A 245 -20.11 7.70 9.53
CA LYS A 245 -21.26 7.11 10.22
C LYS A 245 -20.94 5.73 10.78
N GLU A 246 -20.32 4.85 9.99
CA GLU A 246 -19.91 3.53 10.46
C GLU A 246 -18.79 3.62 11.50
N GLY A 247 -17.87 4.57 11.35
CA GLY A 247 -16.82 4.86 12.33
C GLY A 247 -17.35 5.25 13.70
N ARG A 248 -18.34 6.17 13.73
CA ARG A 248 -19.03 6.60 14.95
C ARG A 248 -19.81 5.44 15.60
N LYS A 249 -20.42 4.58 14.79
CA LYS A 249 -21.23 3.45 15.27
C LYS A 249 -20.41 2.38 16.00
N LEU A 250 -19.18 2.12 15.55
CA LEU A 250 -18.29 1.15 16.19
C LEU A 250 -17.47 1.76 17.35
N SER A 251 -17.42 3.08 17.45
CA SER A 251 -16.80 3.76 18.58
C SER A 251 -17.56 3.48 19.89
N SER A 252 -16.82 3.51 20.99
CA SER A 252 -17.32 3.30 22.35
C SER A 252 -16.87 4.43 23.28
N LYS A 253 -17.60 4.65 24.38
CA LYS A 253 -17.26 5.71 25.33
C LYS A 253 -15.84 5.49 25.90
N GLY A 254 -14.96 6.46 25.72
CA GLY A 254 -13.56 6.39 26.16
C GLY A 254 -12.58 5.81 25.14
N SER A 255 -13.03 5.40 23.95
CA SER A 255 -12.17 5.05 22.81
C SER A 255 -12.01 6.21 21.82
N SER A 256 -11.27 5.99 20.73
CA SER A 256 -11.21 6.89 19.57
C SER A 256 -12.61 7.29 19.07
N PRO A 257 -12.86 8.56 18.68
CA PRO A 257 -14.16 9.00 18.14
C PRO A 257 -14.60 8.21 16.91
N LEU A 258 -13.66 7.85 16.04
CA LEU A 258 -13.88 6.94 14.91
C LEU A 258 -13.13 5.64 15.15
N MET A 259 -13.80 4.51 14.92
CA MET A 259 -13.20 3.19 15.00
C MET A 259 -13.70 2.29 13.89
N TYR A 260 -12.84 1.42 13.37
CA TYR A 260 -13.15 0.52 12.25
C TYR A 260 -12.59 -0.87 12.50
N GLU A 261 -13.15 -1.85 11.80
CA GLU A 261 -12.71 -3.24 11.90
C GLU A 261 -12.55 -3.85 10.50
N TRP A 262 -11.52 -4.68 10.36
CA TRP A 262 -11.32 -5.55 9.20
C TRP A 262 -10.86 -6.92 9.70
N HIS A 263 -11.51 -8.00 9.24
CA HIS A 263 -11.25 -9.37 9.69
C HIS A 263 -11.20 -9.53 11.23
N GLY A 264 -12.15 -8.92 11.95
CA GLY A 264 -12.25 -9.05 13.41
C GLY A 264 -11.21 -8.23 14.19
N LYS A 265 -10.45 -7.35 13.52
CA LYS A 265 -9.38 -6.56 14.15
C LYS A 265 -9.53 -5.07 13.86
N LYS A 266 -9.33 -4.27 14.91
CA LYS A 266 -9.33 -2.81 14.88
C LYS A 266 -7.94 -2.28 14.52
N TYR A 267 -7.60 -2.32 13.24
CA TYR A 267 -6.27 -1.95 12.75
C TYR A 267 -6.01 -0.44 12.84
N TRP A 268 -4.73 -0.06 13.03
CA TRP A 268 -4.30 1.34 13.08
C TRP A 268 -3.54 1.82 11.85
N GLY A 269 -2.82 0.93 11.17
CA GLY A 269 -1.92 1.29 10.07
C GLY A 269 -2.62 1.75 8.79
N ALA A 270 -1.84 2.19 7.80
CA ALA A 270 -2.36 2.82 6.59
C ALA A 270 -3.11 1.87 5.66
N ALA A 271 -2.74 0.58 5.64
CA ALA A 271 -3.37 -0.38 4.74
C ALA A 271 -4.81 -0.72 5.19
N HIS A 272 -4.95 -1.22 6.42
CA HIS A 272 -6.20 -1.83 6.89
C HIS A 272 -6.90 -1.06 8.01
N GLY A 273 -6.38 0.10 8.40
CA GLY A 273 -6.71 0.72 9.68
C GLY A 273 -6.98 2.22 9.66
N LEU A 274 -7.04 2.78 10.87
CA LEU A 274 -7.39 4.17 11.14
C LEU A 274 -6.59 5.16 10.28
N ALA A 275 -5.25 5.01 10.21
CA ALA A 275 -4.40 5.93 9.46
C ALA A 275 -4.81 6.04 7.98
N GLY A 276 -5.11 4.92 7.33
CA GLY A 276 -5.53 4.91 5.93
C GLY A 276 -6.87 5.60 5.71
N ILE A 277 -7.82 5.33 6.60
CA ILE A 277 -9.16 5.91 6.53
C ILE A 277 -9.11 7.42 6.79
N MET A 278 -8.42 7.85 7.84
CA MET A 278 -8.26 9.27 8.17
C MET A 278 -7.54 10.02 7.06
N HIS A 279 -6.48 9.44 6.48
CA HIS A 279 -5.74 10.02 5.36
C HIS A 279 -6.69 10.36 4.21
N VAL A 280 -7.53 9.42 3.78
CA VAL A 280 -8.48 9.64 2.68
C VAL A 280 -9.56 10.68 3.04
N LEU A 281 -10.11 10.61 4.25
CA LEU A 281 -11.15 11.56 4.69
C LEU A 281 -10.63 13.02 4.70
N MET A 282 -9.36 13.24 5.04
CA MET A 282 -8.71 14.56 5.00
C MET A 282 -8.51 15.13 3.59
N HIS A 283 -8.80 14.37 2.54
CA HIS A 283 -8.86 14.86 1.16
C HIS A 283 -10.28 15.25 0.72
N THR A 284 -11.28 15.14 1.60
CA THR A 284 -12.68 15.46 1.31
C THR A 284 -13.17 16.69 2.07
N GLU A 285 -14.29 17.26 1.63
CA GLU A 285 -14.95 18.35 2.34
C GLU A 285 -15.78 17.79 3.51
N LEU A 286 -15.19 17.83 4.70
CA LEU A 286 -15.83 17.39 5.94
C LEU A 286 -16.54 18.55 6.65
N LYS A 287 -17.66 18.27 7.31
CA LYS A 287 -18.30 19.22 8.25
C LYS A 287 -17.44 19.41 9.49
N LEU A 288 -17.69 20.48 10.24
CA LEU A 288 -16.91 20.79 11.46
C LEU A 288 -16.90 19.62 12.47
N ASP A 289 -18.04 18.97 12.72
CA ASP A 289 -18.11 17.82 13.62
C ASP A 289 -17.37 16.58 13.08
N GLU A 290 -17.35 16.41 11.76
CA GLU A 290 -16.64 15.32 11.08
C GLU A 290 -15.12 15.57 11.06
N GLN A 291 -14.71 16.82 10.87
CA GLN A 291 -13.31 17.25 11.00
C GLN A 291 -12.78 17.03 12.42
N ASP A 292 -13.58 17.40 13.44
CA ASP A 292 -13.22 17.18 14.85
C ASP A 292 -13.05 15.69 15.15
N ASP A 293 -13.92 14.83 14.64
CA ASP A 293 -13.80 13.38 14.82
C ASP A 293 -12.54 12.80 14.17
N VAL A 294 -12.21 13.24 12.95
CA VAL A 294 -10.97 12.83 12.25
C VAL A 294 -9.75 13.32 13.03
N LYS A 295 -9.71 14.61 13.41
CA LYS A 295 -8.62 15.20 14.19
C LYS A 295 -8.42 14.46 15.51
N ASN A 296 -9.48 14.25 16.27
CA ASN A 296 -9.41 13.61 17.58
C ASN A 296 -9.09 12.11 17.50
N THR A 297 -9.43 11.44 16.39
CA THR A 297 -8.98 10.06 16.11
C THR A 297 -7.46 10.00 15.93
N LEU A 298 -6.88 10.96 15.20
CA LEU A 298 -5.42 11.04 15.05
C LEU A 298 -4.73 11.41 16.37
N LEU A 299 -5.29 12.33 17.15
CA LEU A 299 -4.79 12.66 18.49
C LEU A 299 -4.82 11.43 19.41
N TYR A 300 -5.90 10.65 19.37
CA TYR A 300 -5.99 9.37 20.08
C TYR A 300 -4.84 8.43 19.69
N MET A 301 -4.53 8.28 18.40
CA MET A 301 -3.41 7.45 17.95
C MET A 301 -2.06 7.97 18.47
N THR A 302 -1.80 9.28 18.37
CA THR A 302 -0.53 9.88 18.84
C THR A 302 -0.33 9.72 20.34
N LYS A 303 -1.40 9.84 21.13
CA LYS A 303 -1.37 9.68 22.59
C LYS A 303 -1.08 8.25 23.03
N ASN A 304 -1.51 7.27 22.24
CA ASN A 304 -1.48 5.85 22.59
C ASN A 304 -0.44 5.06 21.75
N ARG A 305 0.60 5.74 21.25
CA ARG A 305 1.76 5.10 20.60
C ARG A 305 2.61 4.33 21.63
N PHE A 306 3.46 3.43 21.16
CA PHE A 306 4.41 2.72 22.02
C PHE A 306 5.45 3.68 22.63
N PRO A 307 6.10 3.30 23.75
CA PRO A 307 7.20 4.07 24.33
C PRO A 307 8.36 4.34 23.35
N SER A 308 8.56 3.49 22.34
CA SER A 308 9.57 3.70 21.30
C SER A 308 9.23 4.81 20.30
N GLY A 309 8.01 5.35 20.33
CA GLY A 309 7.44 6.25 19.32
C GLY A 309 6.73 5.52 18.17
N ASN A 310 6.88 4.19 18.04
CA ASN A 310 6.18 3.42 17.00
C ASN A 310 4.69 3.23 17.33
N TYR A 311 3.90 2.79 16.35
CA TYR A 311 2.46 2.62 16.51
C TYR A 311 2.06 1.14 16.52
N PRO A 312 1.06 0.75 17.34
CA PRO A 312 0.52 -0.60 17.34
C PRO A 312 -0.10 -0.93 15.99
N SER A 313 -0.08 -2.22 15.63
CA SER A 313 -0.74 -2.65 14.39
C SER A 313 -2.27 -2.64 14.48
N SER A 314 -2.80 -2.87 15.68
CA SER A 314 -4.23 -2.89 16.00
C SER A 314 -4.46 -2.60 17.49
N GLU A 315 -5.69 -2.25 17.87
CA GLU A 315 -6.11 -2.12 19.28
C GLU A 315 -5.64 -3.30 20.14
N GLY A 316 -5.14 -3.01 21.34
CA GLY A 316 -4.70 -4.00 22.32
C GLY A 316 -3.45 -4.81 21.95
N ASN A 317 -2.81 -4.53 20.81
CA ASN A 317 -1.59 -5.22 20.43
C ASN A 317 -0.37 -4.56 21.07
N GLU A 318 0.30 -5.28 21.97
CA GLU A 318 1.48 -4.81 22.71
C GLU A 318 2.81 -5.08 21.97
N SER A 319 2.77 -5.71 20.79
CA SER A 319 3.97 -6.10 20.04
C SER A 319 4.50 -4.96 19.16
N ASP A 320 5.51 -4.25 19.67
CA ASP A 320 6.22 -3.19 18.96
C ASP A 320 7.29 -3.75 17.99
N ARG A 321 6.86 -4.25 16.83
CA ARG A 321 7.75 -4.92 15.86
C ARG A 321 7.61 -4.49 14.41
N LEU A 322 6.50 -3.87 14.03
CA LEU A 322 6.21 -3.53 12.62
C LEU A 322 6.51 -2.05 12.39
N VAL A 323 7.43 -1.76 11.49
CA VAL A 323 7.78 -0.39 11.05
C VAL A 323 7.55 -0.34 9.54
N HIS A 324 6.30 -0.54 9.15
CA HIS A 324 5.88 -0.69 7.75
C HIS A 324 4.84 0.38 7.38
N TRP A 325 4.66 0.66 6.08
CA TRP A 325 3.53 1.48 5.64
C TRP A 325 2.19 0.83 6.04
N CYS A 326 2.03 -0.47 5.81
CA CYS A 326 0.79 -1.15 6.16
C CYS A 326 0.48 -1.14 7.67
N HIS A 327 1.51 -1.23 8.52
CA HIS A 327 1.40 -1.28 9.98
C HIS A 327 2.63 -0.66 10.65
N GLY A 328 2.41 0.40 11.43
CA GLY A 328 3.43 1.07 12.23
C GLY A 328 3.70 2.51 11.80
N ALA A 329 4.82 3.05 12.28
CA ALA A 329 5.21 4.44 12.11
C ALA A 329 5.19 4.95 10.65
N PRO A 330 5.65 4.23 9.62
CA PRO A 330 5.69 4.79 8.27
C PRO A 330 4.33 5.24 7.73
N GLY A 331 3.30 4.39 7.83
CA GLY A 331 1.97 4.74 7.33
C GLY A 331 1.32 5.86 8.17
N VAL A 332 1.54 5.84 9.48
CA VAL A 332 1.03 6.87 10.39
C VAL A 332 1.73 8.21 10.16
N ALA A 333 3.04 8.23 9.94
CA ALA A 333 3.81 9.45 9.66
C ALA A 333 3.29 10.18 8.43
N LEU A 334 3.06 9.46 7.33
CA LEU A 334 2.47 10.02 6.10
C LEU A 334 1.06 10.59 6.36
N THR A 335 0.27 9.94 7.22
CA THR A 335 -1.05 10.46 7.62
C THR A 335 -0.93 11.74 8.45
N LEU A 336 0.00 11.77 9.40
CA LEU A 336 0.21 12.93 10.27
C LEU A 336 0.78 14.14 9.50
N ALA A 337 1.63 13.90 8.50
CA ALA A 337 2.06 14.93 7.57
C ALA A 337 0.85 15.57 6.86
N LYS A 338 -0.06 14.74 6.32
CA LYS A 338 -1.31 15.23 5.74
C LYS A 338 -2.19 15.97 6.76
N ALA A 339 -2.24 15.51 8.00
CA ALA A 339 -2.99 16.16 9.06
C ALA A 339 -2.48 17.56 9.38
N TYR A 340 -1.15 17.77 9.34
CA TYR A 340 -0.58 19.11 9.49
C TYR A 340 -0.97 20.05 8.33
N GLU A 341 -0.97 19.55 7.09
CA GLU A 341 -1.41 20.35 5.93
C GLU A 341 -2.85 20.82 6.04
N VAL A 342 -3.72 20.02 6.67
CA VAL A 342 -5.17 20.30 6.76
C VAL A 342 -5.52 21.09 8.01
N PHE A 343 -4.96 20.71 9.17
CA PHE A 343 -5.34 21.29 10.46
C PHE A 343 -4.39 22.39 10.94
N HIS A 344 -3.22 22.54 10.32
CA HIS A 344 -2.16 23.48 10.72
C HIS A 344 -1.80 23.41 12.21
N ASP A 345 -1.87 22.21 12.79
CA ASP A 345 -1.58 21.94 14.19
C ASP A 345 -0.17 21.36 14.32
N ASP A 346 0.74 22.12 14.94
CA ASP A 346 2.15 21.75 15.09
C ASP A 346 2.34 20.43 15.86
N HIS A 347 1.36 19.98 16.65
CA HIS A 347 1.38 18.65 17.26
C HIS A 347 1.48 17.53 16.21
N PHE A 348 0.78 17.67 15.08
CA PHE A 348 0.85 16.68 14.00
C PHE A 348 2.18 16.72 13.26
N LYS A 349 2.76 17.91 13.06
CA LYS A 349 4.09 18.06 12.48
C LYS A 349 5.15 17.40 13.36
N GLN A 350 5.13 17.67 14.67
CA GLN A 350 6.05 17.05 15.61
C GLN A 350 5.85 15.53 15.71
N SER A 351 4.59 15.07 15.76
CA SER A 351 4.28 13.64 15.80
C SER A 351 4.75 12.90 14.53
N ALA A 352 4.66 13.54 13.36
CA ALA A 352 5.19 13.00 12.11
C ALA A 352 6.73 12.93 12.13
N ALA A 353 7.41 13.96 12.67
CA ALA A 353 8.86 13.96 12.84
C ALA A 353 9.32 12.85 13.81
N ASP A 354 8.66 12.69 14.95
CA ASP A 354 8.94 11.61 15.90
C ASP A 354 8.77 10.22 15.25
N ALA A 355 7.70 10.04 14.46
CA ALA A 355 7.48 8.80 13.72
C ALA A 355 8.59 8.58 12.67
N ALA A 356 9.11 9.63 12.04
CA ALA A 356 10.24 9.53 11.12
C ALA A 356 11.55 9.15 11.84
N GLU A 357 11.75 9.52 13.11
CA GLU A 357 12.89 9.02 13.90
C GLU A 357 12.80 7.50 14.11
N VAL A 358 11.60 6.96 14.34
CA VAL A 358 11.40 5.49 14.38
C VAL A 358 11.83 4.87 13.05
N VAL A 359 11.43 5.47 11.93
CA VAL A 359 11.76 4.97 10.59
C VAL A 359 13.24 5.11 10.29
N TRP A 360 13.90 6.17 10.73
CA TRP A 360 15.34 6.33 10.58
C TRP A 360 16.09 5.23 11.32
N ASN A 361 15.70 4.92 12.56
CA ASN A 361 16.40 3.96 13.39
C ASN A 361 16.05 2.48 13.08
N ARG A 362 14.82 2.20 12.63
CA ARG A 362 14.28 0.83 12.50
C ARG A 362 13.66 0.51 11.15
N GLY A 363 13.67 1.47 10.21
CA GLY A 363 12.98 1.39 8.93
C GLY A 363 13.82 0.84 7.76
N LEU A 364 15.10 0.53 7.98
CA LEU A 364 15.95 -0.16 7.00
C LEU A 364 15.62 -1.66 6.98
N LEU A 365 14.38 -1.99 6.61
CA LEU A 365 13.81 -3.32 6.72
C LEU A 365 14.59 -4.37 5.90
N LYS A 366 14.56 -5.62 6.35
CA LYS A 366 15.04 -6.77 5.58
C LYS A 366 14.08 -7.17 4.44
N ARG A 367 13.48 -6.18 3.77
CA ARG A 367 12.51 -6.33 2.66
C ARG A 367 12.62 -5.15 1.70
N VAL A 368 12.45 -5.40 0.40
CA VAL A 368 12.67 -4.37 -0.64
C VAL A 368 11.47 -3.45 -0.87
N GLY A 369 10.23 -3.98 -0.84
CA GLY A 369 9.05 -3.35 -1.43
C GLY A 369 8.49 -2.07 -0.78
N ILE A 370 7.33 -1.65 -1.28
CA ILE A 370 6.61 -0.42 -0.88
C ILE A 370 5.72 -0.64 0.35
N CYS A 371 5.00 -1.77 0.43
CA CYS A 371 4.05 -2.02 1.51
C CYS A 371 4.72 -2.13 2.89
N HIS A 372 5.88 -2.77 2.92
CA HIS A 372 6.61 -3.13 4.13
C HIS A 372 8.09 -3.38 3.86
N GLY A 373 8.72 -2.51 3.08
CA GLY A 373 10.15 -2.56 2.76
C GLY A 373 10.81 -1.20 2.79
N VAL A 374 12.12 -1.18 2.52
CA VAL A 374 12.92 0.05 2.49
C VAL A 374 12.36 1.06 1.50
N SER A 375 11.85 0.59 0.35
CA SER A 375 11.32 1.49 -0.69
C SER A 375 10.13 2.31 -0.17
N GLY A 376 9.21 1.68 0.55
CA GLY A 376 8.06 2.36 1.14
C GLY A 376 8.45 3.30 2.28
N ASN A 377 9.37 2.86 3.13
CA ASN A 377 9.79 3.64 4.30
C ASN A 377 10.53 4.93 3.92
N ALA A 378 11.23 4.96 2.77
CA ALA A 378 11.88 6.17 2.28
C ALA A 378 10.88 7.33 2.02
N TYR A 379 9.62 7.03 1.69
CA TYR A 379 8.60 8.04 1.44
C TYR A 379 8.26 8.87 2.67
N VAL A 380 8.50 8.36 3.88
CA VAL A 380 8.29 9.13 5.11
C VAL A 380 9.17 10.37 5.11
N PHE A 381 10.43 10.20 4.74
CA PHE A 381 11.37 11.31 4.67
C PHE A 381 11.09 12.22 3.47
N LEU A 382 10.68 11.66 2.33
CA LEU A 382 10.24 12.48 1.19
C LEU A 382 9.04 13.35 1.56
N SER A 383 8.05 12.79 2.27
CA SER A 383 6.85 13.52 2.71
C SER A 383 7.21 14.66 3.65
N LEU A 384 8.06 14.41 4.65
CA LEU A 384 8.53 15.46 5.56
C LEU A 384 9.43 16.49 4.87
N TYR A 385 10.24 16.09 3.88
CA TYR A 385 11.01 17.03 3.07
C TYR A 385 10.08 17.98 2.31
N ARG A 386 9.06 17.46 1.63
CA ARG A 386 8.06 18.30 0.93
C ARG A 386 7.32 19.23 1.89
N LEU A 387 6.95 18.73 3.06
CA LEU A 387 6.21 19.48 4.07
C LEU A 387 7.03 20.62 4.71
N THR A 388 8.33 20.41 4.91
CA THR A 388 9.16 21.29 5.75
C THR A 388 10.27 22.04 5.01
N GLY A 389 10.65 21.58 3.82
CA GLY A 389 11.85 22.03 3.13
C GLY A 389 13.17 21.62 3.81
N ASN A 390 13.13 20.88 4.92
CA ASN A 390 14.34 20.49 5.65
C ASN A 390 15.12 19.42 4.87
N ILE A 391 16.29 19.82 4.38
CA ILE A 391 17.19 18.99 3.56
C ILE A 391 17.72 17.74 4.29
N GLU A 392 17.66 17.69 5.62
CA GLU A 392 18.00 16.49 6.37
C GLU A 392 17.08 15.32 6.01
N TYR A 393 15.77 15.56 5.84
CA TYR A 393 14.85 14.52 5.41
C TYR A 393 15.15 14.07 3.98
N LEU A 394 15.54 14.99 3.09
CA LEU A 394 16.00 14.61 1.76
C LEU A 394 17.25 13.73 1.82
N TYR A 395 18.19 14.03 2.72
CA TYR A 395 19.36 13.19 2.97
C TYR A 395 18.97 11.78 3.46
N ARG A 396 18.00 11.66 4.37
CA ARG A 396 17.53 10.35 4.86
C ARG A 396 16.86 9.53 3.76
N ALA A 397 16.04 10.16 2.91
CA ALA A 397 15.48 9.53 1.71
C ALA A 397 16.59 9.06 0.74
N LYS A 398 17.59 9.93 0.50
CA LYS A 398 18.79 9.63 -0.29
C LYS A 398 19.52 8.41 0.26
N ALA A 399 19.72 8.31 1.56
CA ALA A 399 20.40 7.19 2.20
C ALA A 399 19.68 5.85 1.96
N PHE A 400 18.36 5.82 2.13
CA PHE A 400 17.54 4.63 1.89
C PHE A 400 17.57 4.21 0.41
N ALA A 401 17.45 5.16 -0.52
CA ALA A 401 17.53 4.88 -1.96
C ALA A 401 18.93 4.40 -2.38
N CYS A 402 19.99 4.98 -1.81
CA CYS A 402 21.37 4.54 -2.03
C CYS A 402 21.61 3.12 -1.51
N PHE A 403 21.10 2.80 -0.31
CA PHE A 403 21.18 1.45 0.25
C PHE A 403 20.51 0.43 -0.68
N LEU A 404 19.30 0.74 -1.16
CA LEU A 404 18.61 -0.11 -2.13
C LEU A 404 19.44 -0.31 -3.40
N LEU A 405 19.96 0.77 -3.99
CA LEU A 405 20.74 0.71 -5.23
C LEU A 405 22.01 -0.15 -5.08
N GLU A 406 22.70 -0.04 -3.95
CA GLU A 406 23.98 -0.70 -3.73
C GLU A 406 23.83 -2.14 -3.22
N LYS A 407 22.82 -2.41 -2.37
CA LYS A 407 22.76 -3.64 -1.56
C LYS A 407 21.57 -4.53 -1.82
N ALA A 408 20.48 -4.06 -2.42
CA ALA A 408 19.25 -4.86 -2.51
C ALA A 408 19.45 -6.18 -3.28
N ASP A 409 20.11 -6.15 -4.44
CA ASP A 409 20.31 -7.35 -5.27
C ASP A 409 21.20 -8.40 -4.57
N GLU A 410 22.30 -7.95 -3.95
CA GLU A 410 23.22 -8.79 -3.14
C GLU A 410 22.47 -9.44 -1.98
N LEU A 411 21.81 -8.63 -1.14
CA LEU A 411 21.10 -9.12 0.05
C LEU A 411 19.92 -10.03 -0.28
N ILE A 412 19.22 -9.80 -1.41
CA ILE A 412 18.16 -10.69 -1.87
C ILE A 412 18.72 -12.04 -2.33
N ALA A 413 19.82 -12.03 -3.09
CA ALA A 413 20.44 -13.27 -3.56
C ALA A 413 20.97 -14.13 -2.40
N GLU A 414 21.47 -13.49 -1.34
CA GLU A 414 21.95 -14.15 -0.12
C GLU A 414 20.82 -14.59 0.83
N GLY A 415 19.58 -14.15 0.58
CA GLY A 415 18.43 -14.41 1.46
C GLY A 415 18.42 -13.57 2.74
N ALA A 416 19.29 -12.56 2.86
CA ALA A 416 19.31 -11.60 3.96
C ALA A 416 18.21 -10.53 3.85
N MET A 417 17.71 -10.27 2.63
CA MET A 417 16.58 -9.40 2.35
C MET A 417 15.50 -10.15 1.56
N HIS A 418 14.23 -10.01 1.96
CA HIS A 418 13.12 -10.57 1.22
C HIS A 418 12.78 -9.72 -0.02
N GLY A 419 12.78 -10.35 -1.20
CA GLY A 419 12.46 -9.70 -2.48
C GLY A 419 10.97 -9.45 -2.76
N GLY A 420 10.09 -9.94 -1.88
CA GLY A 420 8.62 -9.92 -2.05
C GLY A 420 8.09 -11.28 -2.51
N ASP A 421 6.87 -11.66 -2.11
CA ASP A 421 6.26 -12.93 -2.52
C ASP A 421 5.94 -12.89 -4.03
N ARG A 422 5.62 -11.70 -4.53
CA ARG A 422 5.65 -11.35 -5.96
C ARG A 422 6.83 -10.41 -6.23
N PRO A 423 8.03 -10.93 -6.60
CA PRO A 423 9.28 -10.17 -6.61
C PRO A 423 9.34 -8.98 -7.58
N PHE A 424 8.43 -8.92 -8.55
CA PHE A 424 8.33 -7.86 -9.55
C PHE A 424 7.06 -7.01 -9.41
N SER A 425 6.28 -7.21 -8.35
CA SER A 425 5.10 -6.40 -8.09
C SER A 425 5.43 -5.02 -7.55
N LEU A 426 4.47 -4.10 -7.65
CA LEU A 426 4.61 -2.73 -7.17
C LEU A 426 4.69 -2.66 -5.64
N PHE A 427 3.78 -3.33 -4.92
CA PHE A 427 3.72 -3.18 -3.47
C PHE A 427 4.71 -4.06 -2.70
N GLU A 428 5.16 -5.19 -3.26
CA GLU A 428 6.06 -6.12 -2.55
C GLU A 428 7.47 -6.18 -3.12
N GLY A 429 7.61 -5.92 -4.42
CA GLY A 429 8.81 -6.26 -5.18
C GLY A 429 9.59 -5.08 -5.74
N LYS A 430 10.39 -5.38 -6.77
CA LYS A 430 11.32 -4.46 -7.41
C LYS A 430 10.65 -3.36 -8.25
N ALA A 431 9.39 -3.52 -8.64
CA ALA A 431 8.66 -2.42 -9.30
C ALA A 431 8.46 -1.26 -8.34
N GLY A 432 8.21 -1.53 -7.05
CA GLY A 432 8.15 -0.50 -6.01
C GLY A 432 9.49 0.21 -5.79
N MET A 433 10.60 -0.53 -5.82
CA MET A 433 11.94 0.06 -5.79
C MET A 433 12.19 0.96 -7.01
N ALA A 434 11.87 0.50 -8.21
CA ALA A 434 11.99 1.31 -9.42
C ALA A 434 11.14 2.58 -9.34
N TYR A 435 9.93 2.48 -8.80
CA TYR A 435 9.03 3.61 -8.61
C TYR A 435 9.63 4.66 -7.66
N LEU A 436 10.17 4.25 -6.51
CA LEU A 436 10.91 5.15 -5.61
C LEU A 436 12.09 5.83 -6.32
N LEU A 437 12.90 5.07 -7.06
CA LEU A 437 14.06 5.64 -7.76
C LEU A 437 13.66 6.67 -8.82
N LEU A 438 12.50 6.52 -9.47
CA LEU A 438 11.92 7.55 -10.35
C LEU A 438 11.44 8.77 -9.57
N ASP A 439 10.88 8.59 -8.37
CA ASP A 439 10.47 9.69 -7.50
C ASP A 439 11.65 10.47 -6.91
N MET A 440 12.81 9.83 -6.75
CA MET A 440 14.05 10.49 -6.33
C MET A 440 14.66 11.41 -7.41
N ILE A 441 14.12 11.43 -8.63
CA ILE A 441 14.57 12.36 -9.68
C ILE A 441 14.11 13.79 -9.38
N ASP A 442 12.88 13.92 -8.90
CA ASP A 442 12.31 15.17 -8.40
C ASP A 442 11.63 14.91 -7.04
N PRO A 443 12.39 14.98 -5.93
CA PRO A 443 11.88 14.68 -4.60
C PRO A 443 10.74 15.60 -4.14
N SER A 444 10.68 16.82 -4.67
CA SER A 444 9.64 17.79 -4.33
C SER A 444 8.26 17.37 -4.87
N GLU A 445 8.25 16.63 -5.98
CA GLU A 445 7.05 16.10 -6.62
C GLU A 445 6.75 14.63 -6.27
N SER A 446 7.60 14.00 -5.47
CA SER A 446 7.42 12.60 -5.06
C SER A 446 6.10 12.37 -4.30
N ARG A 447 5.48 11.19 -4.45
CA ARG A 447 4.23 10.82 -3.74
C ARG A 447 4.20 9.31 -3.55
N PHE A 448 3.94 8.84 -2.32
CA PHE A 448 3.75 7.41 -2.06
C PHE A 448 2.65 6.86 -3.00
N PRO A 449 2.94 5.85 -3.83
CA PRO A 449 2.03 5.40 -4.87
C PRO A 449 0.72 4.86 -4.27
N ALA A 450 -0.41 5.36 -4.77
CA ALA A 450 -1.74 4.98 -4.33
C ALA A 450 -2.05 5.26 -2.85
N TYR A 451 -1.34 6.22 -2.24
CA TYR A 451 -1.64 6.70 -0.89
C TYR A 451 -1.64 8.22 -0.84
N GLU A 452 -0.50 8.87 -1.09
CA GLU A 452 -0.44 10.33 -1.17
C GLU A 452 -0.96 10.79 -2.54
N LEU A 453 -1.89 11.74 -2.56
CA LEU A 453 -2.47 12.29 -3.80
C LEU A 453 -1.61 13.39 -4.40
#